data_AF-A0AAD5B466-F1
#
_entry.id   AF-A0AAD5B466-F1
#
_cell.length_a   1.000
_cell.length_b   1.000
_cell.length_c   1.000
_cell.angle_alpha   90.00
_cell.angle_beta   90.00
_cell.angle_gamma   90.00
#
_symmetry.space_group_name_H-M   'P 1'
#
loop_
_entity.id
_entity.type
_entity.pdbx_description
1 polymer ?
#
loop_
_entity_poly.entity_id
_entity_poly.type
_entity_poly.pdbx_seq_one_letter_code
_entity_poly.pdbx_strand_id
1 'polypeptide(L)'
;MKEQINVLNQNQVCRTLSDVHRCAVDQALDSQTGHLDLFLRFLLGLSLESNQKLLHSLVTQTGSSSQNREETVQYIKKIISEDLPAKKSINLFHCLNELGDDSLVEEIQQYLKSGAQSELSPSQWSALVFVLLTSAQDLEEFDLNKYITSDKISDEILVRVMPVIAASRKAM
;
A
#
# COMPACT_ATOMS: atom_id res chain seq x y z
N MET A 1 16.63 24.25 -12.35
CA MET A 1 17.05 22.86 -12.61
C MET A 1 15.82 22.15 -13.16
N LYS A 2 15.84 21.65 -14.40
CA LYS A 2 14.70 20.93 -14.96
C LYS A 2 14.74 19.52 -14.41
N GLU A 3 13.84 19.18 -13.50
CA GLU A 3 13.57 17.77 -13.16
C GLU A 3 13.16 17.06 -14.46
N GLN A 4 13.85 15.97 -14.78
CA GLN A 4 13.44 15.12 -15.89
C GLN A 4 12.09 14.49 -15.53
N ILE A 5 11.07 14.76 -16.35
CA ILE A 5 9.69 14.25 -16.19
C ILE A 5 9.61 12.73 -16.49
N ASN A 6 10.70 12.12 -16.97
CA ASN A 6 10.68 10.74 -17.41
C ASN A 6 10.97 9.79 -16.24
N VAL A 7 9.92 9.09 -15.79
CA VAL A 7 9.95 8.09 -14.69
C VAL A 7 10.60 6.78 -15.13
N LEU A 8 11.08 6.67 -16.37
CA LEU A 8 11.80 5.50 -16.87
C LEU A 8 13.18 5.97 -17.30
N ASN A 9 14.17 5.71 -16.45
CA ASN A 9 15.57 5.92 -16.79
C ASN A 9 15.92 5.05 -18.02
N GLN A 10 16.17 5.69 -19.16
CA GLN A 10 16.38 5.01 -20.45
C GLN A 10 17.60 4.06 -20.47
N ASN A 11 18.42 4.09 -19.42
CA ASN A 11 19.60 3.25 -19.26
C ASN A 11 19.35 1.95 -18.48
N GLN A 12 18.17 1.75 -17.89
CA GLN A 12 17.78 0.53 -17.19
C GLN A 12 16.85 -0.28 -18.09
N VAL A 13 17.32 -1.43 -18.58
CA VAL A 13 16.53 -2.29 -19.47
C VAL A 13 15.45 -3.01 -18.64
N CYS A 14 14.26 -2.42 -18.54
CA CYS A 14 13.07 -3.10 -18.08
C CYS A 14 12.67 -4.18 -19.09
N ARG A 15 12.86 -5.45 -18.74
CA ARG A 15 12.49 -6.57 -19.63
C ARG A 15 11.08 -7.07 -19.32
N THR A 16 10.64 -6.90 -18.09
CA THR A 16 9.31 -7.32 -17.62
C THR A 16 8.49 -6.14 -17.10
N LEU A 17 7.19 -6.34 -16.97
CA LEU A 17 6.31 -5.37 -16.32
C LEU A 17 6.65 -5.21 -14.83
N SER A 18 7.07 -6.28 -14.16
CA SER A 18 7.53 -6.22 -12.77
C SER A 18 8.79 -5.37 -12.62
N ASP A 19 9.73 -5.39 -13.58
CA ASP A 19 10.89 -4.49 -13.59
C ASP A 19 10.46 -3.02 -13.69
N VAL A 20 9.49 -2.72 -14.56
CA VAL A 20 8.95 -1.36 -14.74
C VAL A 20 8.35 -0.85 -13.44
N HIS A 21 7.54 -1.68 -12.79
CA HIS A 21 6.93 -1.34 -11.51
C HIS A 21 7.98 -1.10 -10.42
N ARG A 22 9.00 -1.97 -10.31
CA ARG A 22 10.09 -1.78 -9.33
C ARG A 22 10.80 -0.46 -9.53
N CYS A 23 11.18 -0.13 -10.77
CA CYS A 23 11.84 1.13 -11.08
C CYS A 23 10.97 2.36 -10.75
N ALA A 24 9.65 2.26 -10.98
CA ALA A 24 8.72 3.34 -10.64
C ALA A 24 8.51 3.48 -9.13
N VAL A 25 8.46 2.36 -8.39
CA VAL A 25 8.41 2.35 -6.92
C VAL A 25 9.67 3.01 -6.35
N ASP A 26 10.86 2.59 -6.78
CA ASP A 26 12.14 3.14 -6.33
C ASP A 26 12.21 4.67 -6.56
N GLN A 27 11.81 5.13 -7.75
CA GLN A 27 11.82 6.57 -8.06
C GLN A 27 10.80 7.37 -7.25
N ALA A 28 9.61 6.81 -7.01
CA ALA A 28 8.64 7.45 -6.14
C ALA A 28 9.15 7.54 -4.69
N LEU A 29 9.88 6.52 -4.24
CA LEU A 29 10.53 6.54 -2.93
C LEU A 29 11.69 7.53 -2.89
N ASP A 30 12.46 7.73 -3.95
CA ASP A 30 13.51 8.75 -3.99
C ASP A 30 12.96 10.19 -4.06
N SER A 31 11.70 10.35 -4.52
CA SER A 31 11.03 11.64 -4.59
C SER A 31 10.81 12.26 -3.21
N GLN A 32 11.47 13.38 -2.95
CA GLN A 32 11.34 14.07 -1.67
C GLN A 32 9.99 14.78 -1.52
N THR A 33 9.40 15.23 -2.63
CA THR A 33 8.10 15.94 -2.64
C THR A 33 6.90 15.00 -2.74
N GLY A 34 7.11 13.75 -3.17
CA GLY A 34 6.03 12.79 -3.45
C GLY A 34 5.26 13.13 -4.73
N HIS A 35 5.84 13.92 -5.65
CA HIS A 35 5.18 14.30 -6.90
C HIS A 35 4.90 13.10 -7.83
N LEU A 36 5.57 11.96 -7.59
CA LEU A 36 5.37 10.72 -8.32
C LEU A 36 4.33 9.79 -7.69
N ASP A 37 3.82 10.10 -6.49
CA ASP A 37 2.91 9.22 -5.73
C ASP A 37 1.62 8.91 -6.52
N LEU A 38 1.01 9.94 -7.10
CA LEU A 38 -0.17 9.79 -7.96
C LEU A 38 0.14 9.03 -9.25
N PHE A 39 1.29 9.31 -9.86
CA PHE A 39 1.71 8.66 -11.08
C PHE A 39 1.93 7.17 -10.86
N LEU A 40 2.62 6.79 -9.77
CA LEU A 40 2.87 5.41 -9.41
C LEU A 40 1.56 4.63 -9.21
N ARG A 41 0.63 5.19 -8.42
CA ARG A 41 -0.69 4.59 -8.20
C ARG A 41 -1.44 4.36 -9.50
N PHE A 42 -1.49 5.38 -10.36
CA PHE A 42 -2.10 5.26 -11.67
C PHE A 42 -1.45 4.19 -12.53
N LEU A 43 -0.12 4.15 -12.60
CA LEU A 43 0.64 3.16 -13.37
C LEU A 43 0.33 1.73 -12.91
N LEU A 44 0.32 1.49 -11.61
CA LEU A 44 0.02 0.17 -11.04
C LEU A 44 -1.45 -0.21 -11.24
N GLY A 45 -2.38 0.72 -11.04
CA GLY A 45 -3.79 0.51 -11.33
C GLY A 45 -4.05 0.17 -12.80
N LEU A 46 -3.34 0.83 -13.73
CA LEU A 46 -3.40 0.50 -15.15
C LEU A 46 -2.95 -0.93 -15.48
N SER A 47 -2.09 -1.53 -14.64
CA SER A 47 -1.57 -2.88 -14.87
C SER A 47 -2.57 -3.99 -14.55
N LEU A 48 -3.66 -3.67 -13.85
CA LEU A 48 -4.75 -4.62 -13.58
C LEU A 48 -5.36 -5.13 -14.89
N GLU A 49 -5.61 -6.44 -14.97
CA GLU A 49 -6.16 -7.07 -16.17
C GLU A 49 -7.53 -6.46 -16.57
N SER A 50 -8.36 -6.09 -15.59
CA SER A 50 -9.63 -5.38 -15.82
C SER A 50 -9.44 -4.05 -16.54
N ASN A 51 -8.39 -3.30 -16.18
CA ASN A 51 -8.08 -1.99 -16.74
C ASN A 51 -7.35 -2.11 -18.09
N GLN A 52 -6.52 -3.14 -18.25
CA GLN A 52 -5.89 -3.45 -19.55
C GLN A 52 -6.92 -3.85 -20.61
N LYS A 53 -8.00 -4.55 -20.23
CA LYS A 53 -9.12 -4.86 -21.13
C LYS A 53 -9.77 -3.61 -21.71
N LEU A 54 -9.93 -2.55 -20.89
CA LEU A 54 -10.46 -1.27 -21.34
C LEU A 54 -9.53 -0.54 -22.31
N LEU A 55 -8.23 -0.78 -22.19
CA LEU A 55 -7.18 -0.16 -23.01
C LEU A 55 -6.69 -1.04 -24.15
N HIS A 56 -7.37 -2.15 -24.45
CA HIS A 56 -6.96 -3.10 -25.49
C HIS A 56 -6.85 -2.47 -26.90
N SER A 57 -7.54 -1.36 -27.16
CA SER A 57 -7.41 -0.58 -28.39
C SER A 57 -6.18 0.35 -28.42
N LEU A 58 -5.62 0.66 -27.26
CA LEU A 58 -4.51 1.61 -27.06
C LEU A 58 -3.18 0.90 -26.74
N VAL A 59 -3.24 -0.30 -26.14
CA VAL A 59 -2.07 -1.05 -25.69
C VAL A 59 -2.16 -2.48 -26.23
N THR A 60 -1.17 -2.91 -27.01
CA THR A 60 -1.07 -4.29 -27.48
C THR A 60 -0.78 -5.21 -26.30
N GLN A 61 -1.59 -6.26 -26.17
CA GLN A 61 -1.54 -7.22 -25.07
C GLN A 61 -0.12 -7.78 -24.90
N THR A 62 0.55 -7.38 -23.82
CA THR A 62 1.87 -7.89 -23.44
C THR A 62 1.66 -9.13 -22.56
N GLY A 63 2.46 -10.18 -22.76
CA GLY A 63 2.21 -11.52 -22.20
C GLY A 63 2.05 -11.60 -20.67
N SER A 64 1.39 -12.67 -20.20
CA SER A 64 1.18 -13.10 -18.79
C SER A 64 1.24 -11.96 -17.74
N SER A 65 0.15 -11.21 -17.61
CA SER A 65 0.02 -10.12 -16.62
C SER A 65 0.06 -10.62 -15.17
N SER A 66 -0.43 -11.84 -14.92
CA SER A 66 -0.59 -12.38 -13.56
C SER A 66 0.74 -12.62 -12.83
N GLN A 67 1.72 -13.23 -13.49
CA GLN A 67 3.01 -13.56 -12.87
C GLN A 67 3.83 -12.30 -12.51
N ASN A 68 3.71 -11.25 -13.32
CA ASN A 68 4.37 -9.95 -13.06
C ASN A 68 3.71 -9.16 -11.91
N ARG A 69 2.39 -9.34 -11.69
CA ARG A 69 1.66 -8.65 -10.62
C ARG A 69 2.10 -9.16 -9.25
N GLU A 70 2.17 -10.48 -9.07
CA GLU A 70 2.54 -11.09 -7.79
C GLU A 70 3.96 -10.66 -7.36
N GLU A 71 4.91 -10.65 -8.29
CA GLU A 71 6.27 -10.16 -8.04
C GLU A 71 6.32 -8.68 -7.62
N THR A 72 5.39 -7.87 -8.13
CA THR A 72 5.26 -6.45 -7.78
C THR A 72 4.68 -6.30 -6.37
N VAL A 73 3.60 -7.02 -6.07
CA VAL A 73 2.96 -7.04 -4.74
C VAL A 73 3.95 -7.44 -3.67
N GLN A 74 4.65 -8.55 -3.86
CA GLN A 74 5.65 -9.05 -2.90
C GLN A 74 6.80 -8.06 -2.69
N TYR A 75 7.22 -7.38 -3.76
CA TYR A 75 8.24 -6.34 -3.67
C TYR A 75 7.74 -5.14 -2.84
N ILE A 76 6.54 -4.63 -3.11
CA ILE A 76 5.97 -3.51 -2.34
C ILE A 76 5.81 -3.88 -0.86
N LYS A 77 5.29 -5.09 -0.55
CA LYS A 77 5.16 -5.59 0.83
C LYS A 77 6.51 -5.64 1.55
N LYS A 78 7.56 -6.14 0.87
CA LYS A 78 8.92 -6.13 1.41
C LYS A 78 9.35 -4.72 1.76
N ILE A 79 9.15 -3.75 0.87
CA ILE A 79 9.55 -2.37 1.13
C ILE A 79 8.75 -1.73 2.27
N ILE A 80 7.44 -2.04 2.40
CA ILE A 80 6.63 -1.59 3.55
C ILE A 80 7.14 -2.19 4.88
N SER A 81 7.72 -3.39 4.84
CA SER A 81 8.33 -4.00 6.02
C SER A 81 9.65 -3.33 6.44
N GLU A 82 10.27 -2.54 5.56
CA GLU A 82 11.41 -1.69 5.87
C GLU A 82 10.90 -0.39 6.54
N ASP A 83 11.59 0.10 7.58
CA ASP A 83 11.16 1.29 8.32
C ASP A 83 11.24 2.55 7.43
N LEU A 84 10.09 2.95 6.89
CA LEU A 84 9.94 4.08 5.96
C LEU A 84 9.22 5.25 6.61
N PRO A 85 9.43 6.49 6.12
CA PRO A 85 8.60 7.61 6.52
C PRO A 85 7.11 7.31 6.25
N ALA A 86 6.24 7.62 7.21
CA ALA A 86 4.81 7.27 7.15
C ALA A 86 4.14 7.67 5.82
N LYS A 87 4.44 8.85 5.27
CA LYS A 87 3.91 9.31 3.97
C LYS A 87 4.25 8.35 2.82
N LYS A 88 5.47 7.81 2.80
CA LYS A 88 5.91 6.85 1.76
C LYS A 88 5.24 5.50 1.96
N SER A 89 5.18 4.99 3.19
CA SER A 89 4.45 3.76 3.51
C SER A 89 2.99 3.86 3.07
N ILE A 90 2.31 4.98 3.40
CA ILE A 90 0.93 5.26 2.99
C ILE A 90 0.77 5.20 1.45
N ASN A 91 1.69 5.81 0.69
CA ASN A 91 1.65 5.73 -0.76
C ASN A 91 1.76 4.28 -1.27
N LEU A 92 2.65 3.48 -0.67
CA LEU A 92 2.80 2.06 -1.02
C LEU A 92 1.58 1.21 -0.65
N PHE A 93 0.90 1.51 0.46
CA PHE A 93 -0.38 0.87 0.79
C PHE A 93 -1.45 1.18 -0.26
N HIS A 94 -1.54 2.44 -0.70
CA HIS A 94 -2.43 2.76 -1.82
C HIS A 94 -2.05 2.01 -3.09
N CYS A 95 -0.75 1.85 -3.37
CA CYS A 95 -0.30 1.06 -4.52
C CYS A 95 -0.78 -0.40 -4.47
N LEU A 96 -0.81 -1.03 -3.30
CA LEU A 96 -1.38 -2.37 -3.13
C LEU A 96 -2.90 -2.38 -3.42
N ASN A 97 -3.63 -1.38 -2.92
CA ASN A 97 -5.06 -1.23 -3.23
C ASN A 97 -5.30 -1.07 -4.74
N GLU A 98 -4.48 -0.28 -5.44
CA GLU A 98 -4.57 -0.12 -6.90
C GLU A 98 -4.25 -1.42 -7.65
N LEU A 99 -3.47 -2.33 -7.06
CA LEU A 99 -3.19 -3.68 -7.59
C LEU A 99 -4.28 -4.71 -7.20
N GLY A 100 -5.32 -4.27 -6.48
CA GLY A 100 -6.37 -5.13 -5.95
C GLY A 100 -5.86 -6.13 -4.90
N ASP A 101 -4.78 -5.80 -4.19
CA ASP A 101 -4.24 -6.62 -3.11
C ASP A 101 -4.65 -6.04 -1.75
N ASP A 102 -5.58 -6.72 -1.09
CA ASP A 102 -6.05 -6.45 0.28
C ASP A 102 -5.37 -7.34 1.33
N SER A 103 -4.59 -8.33 0.89
CA SER A 103 -3.97 -9.34 1.75
C SER A 103 -3.03 -8.76 2.80
N LEU A 104 -2.39 -7.60 2.57
CA LEU A 104 -1.57 -6.96 3.60
C LEU A 104 -2.40 -6.49 4.81
N VAL A 105 -3.65 -6.05 4.58
CA VAL A 105 -4.56 -5.68 5.68
C VAL A 105 -4.92 -6.91 6.49
N GLU A 106 -5.19 -8.03 5.83
CA GLU A 106 -5.47 -9.31 6.49
C GLU A 106 -4.25 -9.84 7.26
N GLU A 107 -3.04 -9.76 6.68
CA GLU A 107 -1.79 -10.13 7.34
C GLU A 107 -1.55 -9.28 8.60
N ILE A 108 -1.77 -7.96 8.51
CA ILE A 108 -1.66 -7.08 9.68
C ILE A 108 -2.72 -7.41 10.72
N GLN A 109 -3.96 -7.68 10.32
CA GLN A 109 -5.02 -8.11 11.24
C GLN A 109 -4.65 -9.41 11.98
N GLN A 110 -4.14 -10.41 11.26
CA GLN A 110 -3.70 -11.68 11.84
C GLN A 110 -2.49 -11.48 12.77
N TYR A 111 -1.54 -10.65 12.37
CA TYR A 111 -0.38 -10.30 13.17
C TYR A 111 -0.77 -9.62 14.48
N LEU A 112 -1.68 -8.65 14.44
CA LEU A 112 -2.16 -7.97 15.63
C LEU A 112 -2.92 -8.92 16.58
N LYS A 113 -3.71 -9.86 16.04
CA LYS A 113 -4.39 -10.92 16.83
C LYS A 113 -3.41 -11.87 17.52
N SER A 114 -2.25 -12.13 16.91
CA SER A 114 -1.21 -12.96 17.54
C SER A 114 -0.61 -12.29 18.79
N GLY A 115 -0.80 -10.98 18.93
CA GLY A 115 -0.29 -10.16 20.04
C GLY A 115 1.14 -9.68 19.88
N ALA A 116 1.70 -9.77 18.68
CA ALA A 116 3.00 -9.21 18.34
C ALA A 116 2.96 -7.68 18.10
N GLN A 117 1.99 -6.98 18.67
CA GLN A 117 1.70 -5.56 18.38
C GLN A 117 2.84 -4.62 18.81
N SER A 118 3.64 -5.07 19.78
CA SER A 118 4.84 -4.39 20.26
C SER A 118 5.98 -4.36 19.24
N GLU A 119 5.91 -5.12 18.15
CA GLU A 119 6.97 -5.14 17.13
C GLU A 119 6.65 -4.28 15.89
N LEU A 120 5.50 -3.58 15.87
CA LEU A 120 5.23 -2.56 14.85
C LEU A 120 5.99 -1.27 15.15
N SER A 121 6.74 -0.80 14.16
CA SER A 121 7.38 0.53 14.20
C SER A 121 6.35 1.67 14.18
N PRO A 122 6.72 2.89 14.61
CA PRO A 122 5.82 4.05 14.57
C PRO A 122 5.27 4.37 13.17
N SER A 123 6.07 4.14 12.13
CA SER A 123 5.68 4.33 10.73
C SER A 123 4.63 3.30 10.29
N GLN A 124 4.82 2.03 10.64
CA GLN A 124 3.87 0.95 10.38
C GLN A 124 2.53 1.19 11.10
N TRP A 125 2.56 1.64 12.36
CA TRP A 125 1.35 2.06 13.08
C TRP A 125 0.62 3.20 12.37
N SER A 126 1.36 4.23 11.95
CA SER A 126 0.77 5.38 11.26
C SER A 126 0.13 4.98 9.94
N ALA A 127 0.77 4.07 9.20
CA ALA A 127 0.25 3.55 7.95
C ALA A 127 -1.00 2.68 8.16
N LEU A 128 -1.01 1.82 9.18
CA LEU A 128 -2.18 1.03 9.56
C LEU A 128 -3.39 1.92 9.90
N VAL A 129 -3.21 2.92 10.76
CA VAL A 129 -4.25 3.88 11.13
C VAL A 129 -4.78 4.59 9.89
N PHE A 130 -3.89 5.02 9.00
CA PHE A 130 -4.28 5.66 7.75
C PHE A 130 -5.09 4.73 6.84
N VAL A 131 -4.68 3.47 6.68
CA VAL A 131 -5.42 2.48 5.87
C VAL A 131 -6.79 2.22 6.47
N LEU A 132 -6.90 2.06 7.79
CA LEU A 132 -8.18 1.91 8.47
C LEU A 132 -9.10 3.12 8.23
N LEU A 133 -8.54 4.34 8.25
CA LEU A 133 -9.27 5.57 7.99
C LEU A 133 -9.70 5.75 6.53
N THR A 134 -8.97 5.17 5.58
CA THR A 134 -9.15 5.41 4.14
C THR A 134 -9.66 4.21 3.36
N SER A 135 -9.80 3.06 4.02
CA SER A 135 -10.55 1.90 3.54
C SER A 135 -11.92 2.38 3.07
N ALA A 136 -12.22 2.17 1.78
CA ALA A 136 -13.46 2.58 1.13
C ALA A 136 -14.72 1.92 1.71
N GLN A 137 -14.54 0.97 2.64
CA GLN A 137 -15.61 0.39 3.44
C GLN A 137 -15.86 1.34 4.62
N ASP A 138 -16.96 2.09 4.53
CA ASP A 138 -17.41 3.06 5.52
C ASP A 138 -17.09 2.58 6.94
N LEU A 139 -16.47 3.46 7.74
CA LEU A 139 -16.23 3.30 9.18
C LEU A 139 -17.55 3.29 9.97
N GLU A 140 -18.54 2.53 9.50
CA GLU A 140 -19.84 2.41 10.11
C GLU A 140 -19.73 1.68 11.46
N GLU A 141 -18.83 0.70 11.55
CA GLU A 141 -18.48 0.01 12.78
C GLU A 141 -16.98 -0.36 12.82
N PHE A 142 -16.23 0.21 13.77
CA PHE A 142 -14.87 -0.23 14.10
C PHE A 142 -14.90 -1.12 15.35
N ASP A 143 -14.64 -2.41 15.15
CA ASP A 143 -14.53 -3.39 16.23
C ASP A 143 -13.05 -3.64 16.50
N LEU A 144 -12.54 -3.12 17.63
CA LEU A 144 -11.13 -3.25 17.98
C LEU A 144 -10.73 -4.72 18.20
N ASN A 145 -11.69 -5.56 18.61
CA ASN A 145 -11.46 -6.98 18.84
C ASN A 145 -11.21 -7.76 17.54
N LYS A 146 -11.57 -7.22 16.38
CA LYS A 146 -11.18 -7.78 15.07
C LYS A 146 -9.69 -7.63 14.79
N TYR A 147 -8.99 -6.77 15.51
CA TYR A 147 -7.58 -6.51 15.29
C TYR A 147 -6.76 -6.99 16.49
N ILE A 148 -7.27 -6.84 17.70
CA ILE A 148 -6.50 -6.99 18.93
C ILE A 148 -7.29 -7.84 19.90
N THR A 149 -6.67 -8.87 20.48
CA THR A 149 -7.34 -9.62 21.54
C THR A 149 -7.50 -8.75 22.79
N SER A 150 -8.66 -8.83 23.44
CA SER A 150 -9.03 -7.92 24.54
C SER A 150 -8.09 -7.97 25.74
N ASP A 151 -7.40 -9.10 25.95
CA ASP A 151 -6.36 -9.29 26.96
C ASP A 151 -5.04 -8.55 26.66
N LYS A 152 -4.86 -8.04 25.43
CA LYS A 152 -3.65 -7.36 24.94
C LYS A 152 -3.86 -5.88 24.62
N ILE A 153 -5.07 -5.34 24.81
CA ILE A 153 -5.35 -3.91 24.64
C ILE A 153 -4.63 -3.14 25.75
N SER A 154 -3.69 -2.27 25.39
CA SER A 154 -3.03 -1.33 26.29
C SER A 154 -3.48 0.12 26.03
N ASP A 155 -3.26 1.00 26.99
CA ASP A 155 -3.51 2.44 26.82
C ASP A 155 -2.75 3.03 25.63
N GLU A 156 -1.54 2.52 25.35
CA GLU A 156 -0.74 2.97 24.21
C GLU A 156 -1.39 2.60 22.87
N ILE A 157 -1.86 1.36 22.74
CA ILE A 157 -2.58 0.89 21.56
C ILE A 157 -3.85 1.70 21.36
N LEU A 158 -4.62 1.93 22.43
CA LEU A 158 -5.83 2.75 22.39
C LEU A 158 -5.53 4.15 21.84
N VAL A 159 -4.49 4.81 22.35
CA VAL A 159 -4.06 6.14 21.86
C VAL A 159 -3.69 6.09 20.37
N ARG A 160 -3.02 5.03 19.91
CA ARG A 160 -2.65 4.88 18.49
C ARG A 160 -3.87 4.69 17.58
N VAL A 161 -4.90 3.98 18.01
CA VAL A 161 -6.11 3.74 17.21
C VAL A 161 -7.24 4.75 17.43
N MET A 162 -7.09 5.69 18.38
CA MET A 162 -8.06 6.76 18.66
C MET A 162 -8.57 7.49 17.40
N PRO A 163 -7.73 7.84 16.41
CA PRO A 163 -8.22 8.51 15.19
C PRO A 163 -9.26 7.67 14.44
N VAL A 164 -9.10 6.34 14.40
CA VAL A 164 -10.02 5.41 13.74
C VAL A 164 -11.33 5.32 14.51
N ILE A 165 -11.25 5.20 15.83
CA ILE A 165 -12.41 5.16 16.73
C ILE A 165 -13.24 6.45 16.58
N ALA A 166 -12.58 7.61 16.59
CA ALA A 166 -13.24 8.91 16.49
C ALA A 166 -13.90 9.14 15.11
N ALA A 167 -13.34 8.55 14.05
CA ALA A 167 -13.90 8.63 12.71
C ALA A 167 -15.06 7.63 12.47
N SER A 168 -15.26 6.66 13.36
CA SER A 168 -16.29 5.63 13.21
C SER A 168 -17.64 6.04 13.79
N ARG A 169 -18.75 5.66 13.12
CA ARG A 169 -20.11 5.92 13.62
C ARG A 169 -20.44 5.09 14.87
N LYS A 170 -19.92 3.87 14.93
CA LYS A 170 -20.01 2.96 16.07
C LYS A 170 -18.62 2.36 16.31
N ALA A 171 -18.23 2.25 17.57
CA ALA A 171 -17.01 1.57 17.97
C ALA A 171 -17.32 0.61 19.12
N MET A 172 -16.79 -0.61 19.06
CA MET A 172 -16.96 -1.65 20.09
C MET A 172 -15.62 -2.26 20.51
#